data_AF-A0A925M9U7-F1
#
_entry.id   AF-A0A925M9U7-F1
#
_cell.length_a   1.000
_cell.length_b   1.000
_cell.length_c   1.000
_cell.angle_alpha   90.00
_cell.angle_beta   90.00
_cell.angle_gamma   90.00
#
_symmetry.space_group_name_H-M   'P 1'
#
loop_
_entity.id
_entity.type
_entity.pdbx_description
1 polymer ?
#
loop_
_entity_poly.entity_id
_entity_poly.type
_entity_poly.pdbx_seq_one_letter_code
_entity_poly.pdbx_strand_id
1 'polypeptide(L)' 'MRAVVDAVEQYADGQAPVLICGEHGTGRELVARVLHRRGPRSASRFVAVRPTFEDAPTSPSPGASS' A
#
# COMPACT_ATOMS: atom_id res chain seq x y z
N MET A 1 -3.99 -13.41 12.31
CA MET A 1 -2.96 -12.35 12.39
C MET A 1 -1.57 -12.81 12.82
N ARG A 2 -1.40 -13.85 13.66
CA ARG A 2 -0.07 -14.26 14.16
C ARG A 2 0.97 -14.47 13.05
N ALA A 3 0.64 -15.28 12.04
CA ALA A 3 1.53 -15.55 10.91
C ALA A 3 2.01 -14.29 10.15
N VAL A 4 1.20 -13.22 10.08
CA VAL A 4 1.62 -11.96 9.44
C VAL A 4 2.64 -11.24 10.30
N VAL A 5 2.45 -11.23 11.62
CA VAL A 5 3.40 -10.62 12.56
C VAL A 5 4.74 -11.36 12.51
N ASP A 6 4.69 -12.69 12.51
CA ASP A 6 5.88 -13.54 12.43
C ASP A 6 6.64 -13.30 11.11
N ALA A 7 5.92 -13.18 9.99
CA ALA A 7 6.52 -12.83 8.71
C ALA A 7 7.16 -11.43 8.73
N VAL A 8 6.51 -10.43 9.34
CA VAL A 8 7.11 -9.10 9.47
C VAL A 8 8.41 -9.16 10.27
N GLU A 9 8.47 -9.93 11.35
CA GLU A 9 9.70 -10.12 12.13
C GLU A 9 10.81 -10.79 11.30
N GLN A 10 10.45 -11.81 10.53
CA GLN A 10 11.40 -12.53 9.68
C GLN A 10 11.98 -11.67 8.55
N TYR A 11 11.19 -10.78 7.96
CA TYR A 11 11.59 -10.01 6.78
C TYR A 11 11.99 -8.55 7.05
N ALA A 12 11.79 -8.03 8.26
CA ALA A 12 12.07 -6.63 8.60
C ALA A 12 13.53 -6.24 8.36
N ASP A 13 14.49 -7.10 8.71
CA ASP A 13 15.92 -6.82 8.53
C ASP A 13 16.41 -6.97 7.08
N GLY A 14 15.55 -7.48 6.19
CA GLY A 14 15.85 -7.70 4.79
C GLY A 14 15.90 -6.41 3.97
N GLN A 15 16.76 -6.40 2.95
CA GLN A 15 16.80 -5.33 1.94
C GLN A 15 15.89 -5.64 0.72
N ALA A 16 15.40 -6.88 0.62
CA ALA A 16 14.61 -7.36 -0.51
C ALA A 16 13.22 -6.71 -0.57
N PRO A 17 12.63 -6.53 -1.76
CA PRO A 17 11.25 -6.09 -1.90
C PRO A 17 10.27 -7.08 -1.25
N VAL A 18 9.23 -6.56 -0.60
CA VAL A 18 8.16 -7.37 0.02
C VAL A 18 6.84 -7.08 -0.68
N LEU A 19 6.16 -8.13 -1.15
CA LEU A 19 4.80 -8.06 -1.70
C LEU A 19 3.78 -8.36 -0.59
N ILE A 20 2.85 -7.43 -0.37
CA ILE A 20 1.77 -7.59 0.63
C ILE A 20 0.45 -7.84 -0.11
N CYS A 21 -0.01 -9.09 -0.04
CA CYS A 21 -1.28 -9.52 -0.62
C CYS A 21 -2.41 -9.47 0.41
N GLY A 22 -3.65 -9.36 -0.08
CA GLY A 22 -4.84 -9.31 0.75
C GLY A 22 -5.95 -8.49 0.11
N GLU A 23 -7.18 -8.71 0.58
CA GLU A 23 -8.36 -7.98 0.12
C GLU A 23 -8.27 -6.49 0.47
N HIS A 24 -9.07 -5.68 -0.20
CA HIS A 24 -9.24 -4.28 0.17
C HIS A 24 -9.71 -4.15 1.62
N GLY A 25 -9.22 -3.15 2.35
CA GLY A 25 -9.60 -2.93 3.76
C GLY A 25 -8.94 -3.84 4.81
N THR A 26 -8.12 -4.82 4.42
CA THR A 26 -7.48 -5.78 5.37
C THR A 26 -6.21 -5.26 6.06
N GLY A 27 -5.91 -3.96 5.95
CA GLY A 27 -4.78 -3.35 6.66
C GLY A 27 -3.40 -3.59 6.05
N ARG A 28 -3.30 -3.88 4.75
CA ARG A 28 -2.01 -4.08 4.05
C ARG A 28 -1.02 -2.90 4.20
N GLU A 29 -1.52 -1.66 4.22
CA GLU A 29 -0.69 -0.48 4.48
C GLU A 29 -0.15 -0.40 5.91
N LEU A 30 -0.91 -0.90 6.88
CA LEU A 30 -0.44 -1.02 8.26
C LEU A 30 0.72 -2.02 8.33
N VAL A 31 0.59 -3.16 7.67
CA VAL A 31 1.68 -4.14 7.55
C VAL A 31 2.93 -3.51 6.93
N ALA A 32 2.77 -2.77 5.81
CA ALA A 32 3.89 -2.07 5.16
C ALA A 32 4.59 -1.08 6.09
N ARG A 33 3.82 -0.30 6.87
CA ARG A 33 4.39 0.66 7.85
C ARG A 33 5.13 -0.04 8.98
N VAL A 34 4.62 -1.15 9.49
CA VAL A 34 5.29 -1.90 10.56
C VAL A 34 6.60 -2.48 10.03
N LEU A 35 6.60 -3.04 8.81
CA LEU A 35 7.81 -3.58 8.19
C LEU A 35 8.88 -2.49 7.99
N HIS A 36 8.50 -1.30 7.53
CA HIS A 36 9.41 -0.14 7.46
C HIS A 36 9.96 0.27 8.83
N ARG A 37 9.10 0.34 9.86
CA ARG A 37 9.51 0.74 11.22
C ARG A 37 10.45 -0.24 11.89
N ARG A 38 10.32 -1.54 11.59
CA ARG A 38 11.16 -2.59 12.17
C ARG A 38 12.46 -2.82 11.39
N GLY A 39 12.51 -2.41 10.12
CA GLY A 39 13.69 -2.61 9.29
C GLY A 39 14.78 -1.55 9.43
N PRO A 40 15.92 -1.75 8.73
CA PRO A 40 17.10 -0.89 8.82
C PRO A 40 16.88 0.53 8.28
N ARG A 41 15.78 0.76 7.55
CA ARG A 41 15.42 2.05 6.96
C ARG A 41 14.41 2.83 7.81
N SER A 42 14.16 2.41 9.05
CA SER A 42 13.16 3.01 9.95
C SER A 42 13.37 4.50 10.21
N ALA A 43 14.62 4.98 10.19
CA ALA A 43 14.98 6.39 10.35
C ALA A 43 14.67 7.24 9.09
N SER A 44 14.49 6.61 7.93
CA SER A 44 14.18 7.29 6.67
C SER A 44 12.68 7.51 6.51
N ARG A 45 12.31 8.46 5.63
CA ARG A 45 10.91 8.73 5.30
C ARG A 45 10.26 7.50 4.66
N PHE A 46 9.05 7.17 5.13
CA PHE A 46 8.16 6.20 4.50
C PHE A 46 7.18 6.93 3.58
N VAL A 47 7.24 6.68 2.28
CA VAL A 47 6.35 7.28 1.28
C VAL A 47 5.41 6.21 0.75
N ALA A 48 4.12 6.33 1.05
CA ALA A 48 3.09 5.46 0.50
C ALA A 48 2.52 6.10 -0.78
N VAL A 49 2.69 5.43 -1.91
CA VAL A 49 2.08 5.83 -3.18
C VAL A 49 0.93 4.88 -3.46
N ARG A 50 -0.28 5.43 -3.52
CA ARG A 50 -1.44 4.68 -4.04
C ARG A 50 -1.57 5.00 -5.52
N PRO A 51 -1.59 3.99 -6.40
CA PRO A 51 -1.96 4.24 -7.79
C PRO A 51 -3.44 4.60 -7.82
N THR A 52 -3.74 5.87 -8.12
CA THR A 52 -5.06 6.26 -8.60
C THR A 52 -5.06 5.95 -10.08
N PHE A 53 -5.89 5.00 -10.50
CA PHE A 53 -6.22 4.84 -11.90
C PHE A 53 -7.38 5.81 -12.18
N GLU A 54 -7.06 6.97 -12.74
CA GLU A 54 -8.06 7.83 -13.35
C GLU A 54 -8.33 7.28 -14.75
N ASP A 55 -9.34 6.43 -14.86
CA ASP A 55 -9.82 5.91 -16.15
C ASP A 55 -11.29 6.33 -16.30
N ALA A 56 -11.48 7.54 -16.82
CA ALA A 56 -12.53 7.88 -17.79
C ALA A 56 -12.49 9.40 -18.04
N PRO A 57 -12.45 9.87 -19.29
CA PRO A 57 -13.06 11.17 -19.57
C PRO A 57 -14.52 11.05 -19.14
N THR A 58 -14.92 11.74 -18.07
CA THR A 58 -16.32 11.99 -17.76
C THR A 58 -16.96 12.47 -19.06
N SER A 59 -17.79 11.62 -19.68
CA SER A 59 -18.49 11.97 -20.92
C SER A 59 -19.17 13.31 -20.70
N PRO A 60 -19.03 14.29 -21.61
CA PRO A 60 -19.87 15.48 -21.54
C PRO A 60 -21.32 15.00 -21.68
N SER A 61 -22.13 15.30 -20.67
CA SER A 61 -23.57 15.08 -20.69
C SER A 61 -24.17 15.65 -21.99
N PRO A 62 -24.85 14.86 -22.84
CA PRO A 62 -25.60 15.40 -23.96
C PRO A 62 -26.88 16.03 -23.40
N GLY A 63 -26.80 17.30 -23.04
CA GLY A 63 -27.89 17.98 -22.34
C GLY A 63 -27.73 19.49 -22.33
N ALA A 64 -27.60 20.09 -23.50
CA ALA A 64 -27.96 21.49 -23.71
C ALA A 64 -28.67 21.58 -25.06
N SER A 65 -29.88 21.05 -25.10
CA SER A 65 -30.89 21.48 -26.06
C SER A 65 -31.36 22.87 -25.62
N SER A 66 -31.00 23.90 -26.37
CA SER A 66 -31.74 25.16 -26.49
C SER A 66 -31.23 25.94 -27.68
#